data_AF-A0A484N070-F1
#
_entry.id   AF-A0A484N070-F1
#
_cell.length_a   1.000
_cell.length_b   1.000
_cell.length_c   1.000
_cell.angle_alpha   90.00
_cell.angle_beta   90.00
_cell.angle_gamma   90.00
#
_symmetry.space_group_name_H-M   'P 1'
#
loop_
_entity.id
_entity.type
_entity.pdbx_description
1 polymer ?
#
loop_
_entity_poly.entity_id
_entity_poly.type
_entity_poly.pdbx_seq_one_letter_code
_entity_poly.pdbx_strand_id
1 'polypeptide(L)'
;MGIEERSSGSSISFSPDVEKDKLLLQVARRVEGGFEFGEFFFLDFRTGEVSDCPYVLFADKGWNSMVALGSVIYVVGIWERDKTRWCNIEPPNSVTNNKKGIYHKGMSFLDLSQGDDDGERGWKEAPYVSYRLPYIPAVVAFGGKIYLFQCGGKSEAAEVFDPISNKWEKLLPPPQVGFFDI
;
A
#
# COMPACT_ATOMS: atom_id res chain seq x y z
N MET A 1 -16.70 30.99 -56.82
CA MET A 1 -17.09 31.29 -55.43
C MET A 1 -16.28 30.33 -54.57
N GLY A 2 -15.18 30.81 -53.99
CA GLY A 2 -14.24 30.00 -53.23
C GLY A 2 -14.67 29.88 -51.78
N ILE A 3 -14.44 28.71 -51.20
CA ILE A 3 -14.50 28.50 -49.74
C ILE A 3 -13.17 27.87 -49.38
N GLU A 4 -12.30 28.67 -48.76
CA GLU A 4 -11.11 28.19 -48.06
C GLU A 4 -11.55 27.57 -46.73
N GLU A 5 -11.32 26.27 -46.53
CA GLU A 5 -11.35 25.69 -45.19
C GLU A 5 -10.01 25.97 -44.51
N ARG A 6 -10.02 26.87 -43.52
CA ARG A 6 -8.92 27.02 -42.57
C ARG A 6 -8.86 25.80 -41.65
N SER A 7 -7.95 24.88 -41.91
CA SER A 7 -7.52 23.90 -40.91
C SER A 7 -6.57 24.56 -39.91
N SER A 8 -7.08 25.05 -38.79
CA SER A 8 -6.27 25.38 -37.62
C SER A 8 -6.62 24.44 -36.47
N GLY A 9 -6.32 23.15 -36.65
CA GLY A 9 -6.20 22.22 -35.55
C GLY A 9 -4.83 22.38 -34.95
N SER A 10 -4.70 23.19 -33.90
CA SER A 10 -3.51 23.21 -33.06
C SER A 10 -3.31 21.80 -32.49
N SER A 11 -2.31 21.08 -32.99
CA SER A 11 -1.82 19.86 -32.35
C SER A 11 -1.24 20.28 -31.00
N ILE A 12 -1.99 20.04 -29.92
CA ILE A 12 -1.46 20.12 -28.57
C ILE A 12 -0.41 19.01 -28.46
N SER A 13 0.86 19.39 -28.60
CA SER A 13 1.98 18.51 -28.27
C SER A 13 2.00 18.39 -26.75
N PHE A 14 1.51 17.28 -26.22
CA PHE A 14 1.82 16.88 -24.85
C PHE A 14 3.32 16.54 -24.83
N SER A 15 4.11 17.41 -24.22
CA SER A 15 5.46 17.05 -23.82
C SER A 15 5.31 16.09 -22.64
N PRO A 16 5.79 14.84 -22.72
CA PRO A 16 5.76 13.94 -21.58
C PRO A 16 6.77 14.46 -20.55
N ASP A 17 6.29 15.15 -19.53
CA ASP A 17 7.04 15.35 -18.30
C ASP A 17 7.30 13.95 -17.72
N VAL A 18 8.47 13.38 -17.99
CA VAL A 18 8.89 12.05 -17.52
C VAL A 18 8.77 11.90 -15.99
N GLU A 19 8.75 13.02 -15.25
CA GLU A 19 8.49 13.04 -13.81
C GLU A 19 7.01 12.89 -13.40
N LYS A 20 6.05 13.41 -14.18
CA LYS A 20 4.61 13.22 -13.92
C LYS A 20 4.12 11.82 -14.29
N ASP A 21 4.86 11.17 -15.18
CA ASP A 21 4.56 9.83 -15.69
C ASP A 21 4.82 8.70 -14.68
N LYS A 22 5.57 8.96 -13.59
CA LYS A 22 5.80 7.98 -12.52
C LYS A 22 4.55 7.58 -11.73
N LEU A 23 3.48 8.38 -11.79
CA LEU A 23 2.25 8.17 -11.02
C LEU A 23 1.31 7.09 -11.60
N LEU A 24 1.59 6.59 -12.82
CA LEU A 24 0.78 5.54 -13.46
C LEU A 24 1.33 4.12 -13.21
N LEU A 25 2.45 4.02 -12.49
CA LEU A 25 2.97 2.76 -11.98
C LEU A 25 2.25 2.41 -10.67
N GLN A 26 1.77 1.18 -10.56
CA GLN A 26 1.18 0.63 -9.34
C GLN A 26 1.92 -0.63 -8.90
N VAL A 27 1.70 -1.00 -7.64
CA VAL A 27 2.14 -2.29 -7.11
C VAL A 27 0.94 -3.23 -7.12
N ALA A 28 1.04 -4.27 -7.93
CA ALA A 28 0.16 -5.43 -7.86
C ALA A 28 0.75 -6.46 -6.91
N ARG A 29 -0.11 -7.29 -6.34
CA ARG A 29 0.30 -8.39 -5.46
C ARG A 29 -0.28 -9.69 -5.96
N ARG A 30 0.56 -10.72 -5.99
CA ARG A 30 0.14 -12.12 -6.10
C ARG A 30 0.37 -12.80 -4.76
N VAL A 31 -0.63 -13.53 -4.29
CA VAL A 31 -0.47 -14.40 -3.12
C VAL A 31 -0.11 -15.79 -3.64
N GLU A 32 1.18 -16.08 -3.70
CA GLU A 32 1.67 -17.45 -3.94
C GLU A 32 2.30 -18.01 -2.66
N GLY A 33 2.06 -19.29 -2.38
CA GLY A 33 2.90 -20.08 -1.47
C GLY A 33 2.81 -19.73 0.02
N GLY A 34 1.85 -20.35 0.72
CA GLY A 34 1.92 -20.70 2.14
C GLY A 34 2.52 -19.67 3.10
N PHE A 35 1.68 -18.80 3.66
CA PHE A 35 1.87 -18.07 4.93
C PHE A 35 3.14 -17.21 5.15
N GLU A 36 4.17 -17.22 4.30
CA GLU A 36 5.49 -16.69 4.67
C GLU A 36 5.87 -15.35 4.01
N PHE A 37 5.42 -15.03 2.80
CA PHE A 37 5.71 -13.72 2.18
C PHE A 37 4.66 -13.31 1.14
N GLY A 38 4.63 -12.00 0.81
CA GLY A 38 3.86 -11.48 -0.31
C GLY A 38 4.73 -11.27 -1.53
N GLU A 39 4.34 -11.83 -2.68
CA GLU A 39 4.99 -11.51 -3.95
C GLU A 39 4.32 -10.29 -4.58
N PHE A 40 5.14 -9.34 -5.03
CA PHE A 40 4.71 -8.08 -5.61
C PHE A 40 5.21 -7.98 -7.04
N PHE A 41 4.46 -7.23 -7.84
CA PHE A 41 4.78 -6.90 -9.22
C PHE A 41 4.50 -5.43 -9.44
N PHE A 42 5.22 -4.80 -10.35
CA PHE A 42 4.84 -3.49 -10.83
C PHE A 42 3.91 -3.67 -12.04
N LEU A 43 2.81 -2.94 -12.03
CA LEU A 43 1.87 -2.83 -13.14
C LEU A 43 1.87 -1.39 -13.62
N ASP A 44 2.26 -1.17 -14.87
CA ASP A 44 2.11 0.12 -15.52
C ASP A 44 0.69 0.20 -16.12
N PHE A 45 -0.15 1.09 -15.60
CA PHE A 45 -1.52 1.24 -16.09
C PHE A 45 -1.63 1.87 -17.48
N ARG A 46 -0.57 2.48 -18.00
CA ARG A 46 -0.56 3.04 -19.36
C ARG A 46 -0.43 1.93 -20.39
N THR A 47 0.50 1.02 -20.15
CA THR A 47 0.91 -0.01 -21.10
C THR A 47 0.26 -1.35 -20.80
N GLY A 48 -0.18 -1.57 -19.56
CA GLY A 48 -0.61 -2.87 -19.05
C GLY A 48 0.56 -3.83 -18.81
N GLU A 49 1.80 -3.37 -18.95
CA GLU A 49 2.98 -4.20 -18.73
C GLU A 49 3.15 -4.52 -17.25
N VAL A 50 3.55 -5.76 -16.99
CA VAL A 50 3.84 -6.27 -15.65
C VAL A 50 5.32 -6.60 -15.57
N SER A 51 5.99 -6.07 -14.56
CA SER A 51 7.40 -6.36 -14.27
C SER A 51 7.59 -6.83 -12.83
N ASP A 52 8.70 -7.53 -12.58
CA ASP A 52 8.99 -8.07 -11.26
C ASP A 52 9.26 -6.95 -10.24
N CYS A 53 8.74 -7.10 -9.02
CA CYS A 53 9.13 -6.23 -7.92
C CYS A 53 10.37 -6.83 -7.24
N PRO A 54 11.51 -6.12 -7.22
CA PRO A 54 12.72 -6.57 -6.54
C PRO A 54 12.59 -6.48 -5.01
N TYR A 55 11.41 -6.08 -4.51
CA TYR A 55 11.12 -5.89 -3.10
C TYR A 55 10.10 -6.88 -2.57
N VAL A 56 10.37 -7.45 -1.41
CA VAL A 56 9.49 -8.43 -0.74
C VAL A 56 9.10 -7.97 0.66
N LEU A 57 7.87 -8.29 1.08
CA LEU A 57 7.45 -8.23 2.48
C LEU A 57 7.40 -9.65 3.05
N PHE A 58 8.26 -9.92 4.02
CA PHE A 58 8.32 -11.19 4.71
C PHE A 58 7.37 -11.22 5.91
N ALA A 59 6.85 -12.41 6.25
CA ALA A 59 5.83 -12.65 7.28
C ALA A 59 4.52 -11.87 7.07
N ASP A 60 4.25 -11.40 5.85
CA ASP A 60 3.05 -10.65 5.48
C ASP A 60 1.79 -11.54 5.35
N LYS A 61 1.98 -12.87 5.33
CA LYS A 61 0.97 -13.96 5.29
C LYS A 61 -0.09 -13.91 4.18
N GLY A 62 -0.18 -12.86 3.38
CA GLY A 62 -1.28 -12.70 2.42
C GLY A 62 -2.51 -11.99 2.98
N TRP A 63 -2.59 -11.77 4.28
CA TRP A 63 -3.84 -11.41 4.99
C TRP A 63 -3.88 -9.93 5.37
N ASN A 64 -3.49 -9.10 4.43
CA ASN A 64 -3.30 -7.68 4.64
C ASN A 64 -4.04 -6.90 3.57
N SER A 65 -4.32 -5.64 3.85
CA SER A 65 -4.94 -4.72 2.90
C SER A 65 -3.90 -3.77 2.33
N MET A 66 -4.02 -3.51 1.04
CA MET A 66 -3.18 -2.56 0.31
C MET A 66 -3.96 -1.30 0.02
N VAL A 67 -3.31 -0.15 0.21
CA VAL A 67 -3.90 1.15 -0.08
C VAL A 67 -2.84 2.10 -0.62
N ALA A 68 -3.17 2.84 -1.67
CA ALA A 68 -2.32 3.90 -2.20
C ALA A 68 -2.72 5.26 -1.60
N LEU A 69 -1.73 6.06 -1.21
CA LEU A 69 -1.89 7.45 -0.85
C LEU A 69 -0.82 8.28 -1.57
N GLY A 70 -1.21 8.97 -2.64
CA GLY A 70 -0.26 9.61 -3.54
C GLY A 70 0.63 8.57 -4.24
N SER A 71 1.94 8.78 -4.23
CA SER A 71 2.94 7.82 -4.76
C SER A 71 3.27 6.68 -3.80
N VAL A 72 2.69 6.66 -2.59
CA VAL A 72 3.08 5.71 -1.55
C VAL A 72 2.04 4.59 -1.45
N ILE A 73 2.50 3.36 -1.58
CA ILE A 73 1.71 2.17 -1.32
C ILE A 73 1.91 1.76 0.13
N TYR A 74 0.82 1.55 0.86
CA TYR A 74 0.82 1.01 2.21
C TYR A 74 0.24 -0.40 2.19
N VAL A 75 0.86 -1.29 2.94
CA VAL A 75 0.33 -2.60 3.30
C VAL A 75 0.03 -2.56 4.79
N VAL A 76 -1.21 -2.84 5.17
CA VAL A 76 -1.70 -2.79 6.55
C VAL A 76 -2.35 -4.13 6.90
N GLY A 77 -1.93 -4.76 7.98
CA GLY A 77 -2.53 -6.04 8.35
C GLY A 77 -1.86 -6.71 9.53
N ILE A 78 -1.86 -8.04 9.52
CA ILE A 78 -1.78 -8.82 10.76
C ILE A 78 -0.40 -8.67 11.38
N TRP A 79 -0.43 -8.13 12.60
CA TRP A 79 0.69 -8.08 13.51
C TRP A 79 0.88 -9.43 14.19
N GLU A 80 1.96 -10.13 13.87
CA GLU A 80 2.37 -11.32 14.62
C GLU A 80 3.14 -10.89 15.88
N ARG A 81 2.47 -11.03 17.03
CA ARG A 81 3.11 -10.86 18.36
C ARG A 81 4.06 -12.01 18.68
N ASP A 82 3.93 -13.13 17.97
CA ASP A 82 4.85 -14.26 18.12
C ASP A 82 6.17 -13.88 17.46
N LYS A 83 7.08 -13.42 18.33
CA LYS A 83 8.51 -13.36 18.09
C LYS A 83 9.06 -14.78 17.86
N THR A 84 8.57 -15.52 16.88
CA THR A 84 9.33 -16.66 16.38
C THR A 84 10.58 -16.05 15.80
N ARG A 85 11.72 -16.23 16.49
CA ARG A 85 13.17 -16.18 16.15
C ARG A 85 13.70 -15.34 14.95
N TRP A 86 12.88 -15.02 13.97
CA TRP A 86 13.17 -14.49 12.65
C TRP A 86 13.12 -12.96 12.57
N CYS A 87 12.28 -12.26 13.34
CA CYS A 87 12.08 -10.80 13.21
C CYS A 87 13.33 -9.93 13.51
N ASN A 88 14.38 -10.53 14.08
CA ASN A 88 15.65 -9.89 14.43
C ASN A 88 16.81 -10.31 13.51
N ILE A 89 16.53 -11.10 12.47
CA ILE A 89 17.51 -11.59 11.50
C ILE A 89 17.01 -11.14 10.14
N GLU A 90 17.88 -10.65 9.24
CA GLU A 90 17.47 -10.35 7.87
C GLU A 90 16.76 -11.56 7.23
N PRO A 91 15.71 -11.36 6.40
CA PRO A 91 15.06 -12.46 5.71
C PRO A 91 16.12 -13.26 4.94
N PRO A 92 16.21 -14.60 5.10
CA PRO A 92 17.27 -15.36 4.47
C PRO A 92 17.22 -15.20 2.94
N ASN A 93 18.35 -14.93 2.30
CA ASN A 93 18.44 -14.74 0.84
C ASN A 93 17.88 -15.92 0.03
N SER A 94 17.96 -17.14 0.59
CA SER A 94 17.39 -18.35 -0.02
C SER A 94 15.86 -18.33 -0.09
N VAL A 95 15.21 -17.54 0.77
CA VAL A 95 13.75 -17.43 0.86
C VAL A 95 13.25 -16.24 0.05
N THR A 96 14.03 -15.16 -0.05
CA THR A 96 13.65 -13.96 -0.84
C THR A 96 13.97 -14.07 -2.32
N ASN A 97 14.65 -15.14 -2.76
CA ASN A 97 15.14 -15.30 -4.13
C ASN A 97 15.97 -14.07 -4.60
N ASN A 98 16.86 -13.58 -3.74
CA ASN A 98 17.68 -12.36 -3.92
C ASN A 98 16.91 -11.03 -3.94
N LYS A 99 15.60 -11.01 -3.62
CA LYS A 99 14.84 -9.77 -3.45
C LYS A 99 15.21 -9.07 -2.13
N LYS A 100 15.22 -7.73 -2.15
CA LYS A 100 15.44 -6.90 -0.96
C LYS A 100 14.14 -6.80 -0.15
N GLY A 101 14.17 -6.93 1.17
CA GLY A 101 12.91 -6.91 1.92
C GLY A 101 13.07 -6.72 3.42
N ILE A 102 11.94 -6.46 4.05
CA ILE A 102 11.81 -6.32 5.51
C ILE A 102 10.75 -7.29 6.04
N TYR A 103 10.77 -7.52 7.35
CA TYR A 103 9.65 -8.17 8.03
C TYR A 103 8.49 -7.20 8.11
N HIS A 104 7.32 -7.64 7.64
CA HIS A 104 6.08 -6.93 7.83
C HIS A 104 5.63 -7.05 9.29
N LYS A 105 5.56 -5.92 10.00
CA LYS A 105 5.21 -5.88 11.42
C LYS A 105 3.84 -5.21 11.67
N GLY A 106 2.94 -5.24 10.69
CA GLY A 106 1.57 -4.74 10.79
C GLY A 106 1.30 -3.51 9.92
N MET A 107 2.30 -2.67 9.66
CA MET A 107 2.25 -1.69 8.57
C MET A 107 3.60 -1.51 7.90
N SER A 108 3.61 -1.48 6.57
CA SER A 108 4.78 -1.21 5.76
C SER A 108 4.40 -0.32 4.58
N PHE A 109 5.35 0.44 4.06
CA PHE A 109 5.11 1.31 2.91
C PHE A 109 6.22 1.23 1.86
N LEU A 110 5.87 1.54 0.62
CA LEU A 110 6.77 1.65 -0.52
C LEU A 110 6.44 2.94 -1.27
N ASP A 111 7.41 3.85 -1.36
CA ASP A 111 7.26 5.11 -2.11
C ASP A 111 7.71 4.90 -3.57
N LEU A 112 6.76 5.00 -4.50
CA LEU A 112 6.99 4.80 -5.92
C LEU A 112 7.65 6.01 -6.60
N SER A 113 7.74 7.15 -5.91
CA SER A 113 8.47 8.32 -6.45
C SER A 113 9.99 8.12 -6.39
N GLN A 114 10.46 7.33 -5.43
CA GLN A 114 11.88 7.01 -5.23
C GLN A 114 12.37 6.09 -6.35
N GLY A 115 13.53 6.41 -6.94
CA GLY A 115 14.19 5.56 -7.93
C GLY A 115 14.94 4.41 -7.28
N ASP A 116 15.25 3.37 -8.06
CA ASP A 116 16.03 2.22 -7.60
C ASP A 116 17.51 2.56 -7.40
N ASP A 117 17.98 3.64 -8.05
CA ASP A 117 19.39 4.01 -8.22
C ASP A 117 20.10 4.41 -6.92
N ASP A 118 19.36 4.99 -5.96
CA ASP A 118 19.92 5.45 -4.68
C ASP A 118 19.94 4.34 -3.61
N GLY A 119 19.45 3.14 -3.93
CA GLY A 119 19.33 2.03 -2.97
C GLY A 119 18.28 2.23 -1.86
N GLU A 120 17.63 3.39 -1.84
CA GLU A 120 16.63 3.81 -0.85
C GLU A 120 15.22 3.31 -1.17
N ARG A 121 14.92 3.00 -2.43
CA ARG A 121 13.61 2.45 -2.78
C ARG A 121 13.51 1.01 -2.28
N GLY A 122 12.40 0.72 -1.62
CA GLY A 122 12.10 -0.57 -1.02
C GLY A 122 11.03 -0.43 0.07
N TRP A 123 10.56 -1.58 0.57
CA TRP A 123 9.62 -1.59 1.68
C TRP A 123 10.26 -1.05 2.95
N LYS A 124 9.56 -0.11 3.61
CA LYS A 124 9.95 0.52 4.87
C LYS A 124 8.91 0.25 5.95
N GLU A 125 9.37 0.21 7.21
CA GLU A 125 8.49 0.03 8.37
C GLU A 125 7.69 1.31 8.62
N ALA A 126 6.40 1.16 8.94
CA ALA A 126 5.54 2.26 9.34
C ALA A 126 5.03 2.06 10.78
N PRO A 127 4.53 3.11 11.46
CA PRO A 127 4.01 3.00 12.81
C PRO A 127 2.93 1.93 12.93
N TYR A 128 3.03 1.14 13.99
CA TYR A 128 2.08 0.10 14.30
C TYR A 128 0.66 0.64 14.48
N VAL A 129 -0.31 -0.07 13.91
CA VAL A 129 -1.72 0.08 14.29
C VAL A 129 -1.83 -0.19 15.80
N SER A 130 -2.64 0.57 16.53
CA SER A 130 -2.67 0.49 18.00
C SER A 130 -3.23 -0.83 18.54
N TYR A 131 -3.84 -1.65 17.66
CA TYR A 131 -4.46 -2.92 18.01
C TYR A 131 -3.90 -4.10 17.22
N ARG A 132 -3.98 -5.29 17.84
CA ARG A 132 -3.88 -6.55 17.12
C ARG A 132 -5.09 -6.66 16.18
N LEU A 133 -4.82 -6.92 14.90
CA LEU A 133 -5.82 -7.17 13.88
C LEU A 133 -6.01 -8.69 13.74
N PRO A 134 -7.04 -9.31 14.36
CA PRO A 134 -7.29 -10.75 14.22
C PRO A 134 -7.85 -11.11 12.83
N TYR A 135 -8.28 -10.12 12.06
CA TYR A 135 -8.85 -10.24 10.72
C TYR A 135 -8.22 -9.21 9.78
N ILE A 136 -8.37 -9.44 8.48
CA ILE A 136 -7.96 -8.49 7.44
C ILE A 136 -8.75 -7.18 7.63
N PRO A 137 -8.09 -6.04 7.89
CA PRO A 137 -8.79 -4.76 8.06
C PRO A 137 -9.34 -4.26 6.73
N ALA A 138 -10.46 -3.54 6.72
CA ALA A 138 -10.80 -2.71 5.57
C ALA A 138 -10.04 -1.38 5.70
N VAL A 139 -9.47 -0.88 4.61
CA VAL A 139 -8.70 0.38 4.61
C VAL A 139 -9.11 1.26 3.44
N VAL A 140 -9.05 2.58 3.65
CA VAL A 140 -9.26 3.57 2.59
C VAL A 140 -8.32 4.75 2.78
N ALA A 141 -7.78 5.28 1.69
CA ALA A 141 -7.06 6.54 1.68
C ALA A 141 -8.03 7.66 1.31
N PHE A 142 -8.13 8.67 2.18
CA PHE A 142 -9.01 9.81 1.96
C PHE A 142 -8.46 11.05 2.65
N GLY A 143 -8.53 12.21 1.99
CA GLY A 143 -8.12 13.49 2.59
C GLY A 143 -6.67 13.53 3.09
N GLY A 144 -5.74 12.82 2.44
CA GLY A 144 -4.33 12.79 2.87
C GLY A 144 -4.02 11.82 4.03
N LYS A 145 -4.99 11.01 4.46
CA LYS A 145 -4.88 10.08 5.59
C LYS A 145 -5.33 8.68 5.20
N ILE A 146 -4.98 7.68 6.02
CA ILE A 146 -5.45 6.31 5.86
C ILE A 146 -6.42 6.00 7.01
N TYR A 147 -7.60 5.53 6.66
CA TYR A 147 -8.61 5.09 7.62
C TYR A 147 -8.65 3.58 7.62
N LEU A 148 -8.60 3.00 8.81
CA LEU A 148 -8.67 1.58 9.06
C LEU A 148 -9.97 1.25 9.79
N PHE A 149 -10.75 0.37 9.19
CA PHE A 149 -12.00 -0.15 9.71
C PHE A 149 -11.82 -1.62 10.05
N GLN A 150 -12.20 -1.97 11.28
CA GLN A 150 -12.04 -3.33 11.78
C GLN A 150 -13.36 -4.08 11.72
N CYS A 151 -13.26 -5.38 11.43
CA CYS A 151 -14.37 -6.29 11.59
C CYS A 151 -14.40 -6.80 13.04
N GLY A 152 -15.53 -6.59 13.72
CA GLY A 152 -15.82 -7.16 15.04
C GLY A 152 -15.88 -6.15 16.20
N GLY A 153 -17.07 -6.01 16.79
CA GLY A 153 -17.36 -5.69 18.21
C GLY A 153 -16.73 -4.48 18.91
N LYS A 154 -15.98 -3.61 18.22
CA LYS A 154 -15.26 -2.51 18.88
C LYS A 154 -16.11 -1.27 19.14
N SER A 155 -15.65 -0.51 20.13
CA SER A 155 -16.24 0.76 20.56
C SER A 155 -15.94 1.92 19.63
N GLU A 156 -14.95 1.85 18.74
CA GLU A 156 -14.51 2.97 17.89
C GLU A 156 -14.98 2.80 16.44
N ALA A 157 -15.26 3.90 15.73
CA ALA A 157 -15.70 3.84 14.33
C ALA A 157 -14.55 3.45 13.37
N ALA A 158 -13.34 3.95 13.63
CA ALA A 158 -12.14 3.68 12.84
C ALA A 158 -10.89 4.10 13.61
N GLU A 159 -9.72 3.71 13.08
CA GLU A 159 -8.45 4.36 13.38
C GLU A 159 -7.99 5.14 12.15
N VAL A 160 -7.38 6.30 12.36
CA VAL A 160 -6.83 7.14 11.29
C VAL A 160 -5.33 7.27 11.45
N PHE A 161 -4.60 6.99 10.38
CA PHE A 161 -3.18 7.26 10.26
C PHE A 161 -2.97 8.57 9.51
N ASP A 162 -2.19 9.46 10.11
CA ASP A 162 -1.68 10.66 9.48
C ASP A 162 -0.20 10.48 9.13
N PRO A 163 0.18 10.45 7.83
CA PRO A 163 1.57 10.28 7.43
C PRO A 163 2.44 11.50 7.77
N ILE A 164 1.87 12.70 7.94
CA ILE A 164 2.62 13.92 8.27
C ILE A 164 3.11 13.86 9.71
N SER A 165 2.22 13.49 10.63
CA SER A 165 2.58 13.34 12.05
C SER A 165 3.13 11.95 12.39
N ASN A 166 3.05 11.01 11.44
CA ASN A 166 3.46 9.62 11.54
C ASN A 166 2.81 8.91 12.74
N LYS A 167 1.50 9.10 12.92
CA LYS A 167 0.75 8.61 14.09
C LYS A 167 -0.63 8.08 13.73
N TRP A 168 -1.05 7.11 14.53
CA TRP A 168 -2.41 6.59 14.56
C TRP A 168 -3.23 7.25 15.66
N GLU A 169 -4.48 7.58 15.35
CA GLU A 169 -5.47 8.11 16.29
C GLU A 169 -6.78 7.33 16.18
N LYS A 170 -7.42 7.09 17.34
CA LYS A 170 -8.72 6.41 17.39
C LYS A 170 -9.83 7.43 17.19
N LEU A 171 -10.76 7.13 16.30
CA LEU A 171 -11.97 7.93 16.14
C LEU A 171 -13.01 7.53 17.19
N LEU A 172 -13.97 8.43 17.42
CA LEU A 172 -15.09 8.18 18.32
C LEU A 172 -15.93 6.97 17.85
N PRO A 173 -16.68 6.34 18.77
CA PRO A 173 -17.67 5.33 18.42
C PRO A 173 -18.62 5.74 17.31
N PRO A 174 -19.10 4.80 16.48
CA PRO A 174 -20.29 5.08 15.67
C PRO A 174 -21.47 5.33 16.62
N PRO A 175 -22.50 6.08 16.19
CA PRO A 175 -23.75 6.20 16.94
C PRO A 175 -24.29 4.81 17.29
N GLN A 176 -24.77 4.62 18.53
CA GLN A 176 -25.37 3.36 18.92
C GLN A 176 -26.58 3.09 18.01
N VAL A 177 -26.59 1.90 17.39
CA VAL A 177 -27.81 1.40 16.78
C VAL A 177 -28.72 1.01 17.94
N GLY A 178 -29.83 1.73 18.13
CA GLY A 178 -30.87 1.28 19.04
C GLY A 178 -31.32 -0.09 18.55
N PHE A 179 -31.16 -1.12 19.38
CA PHE A 179 -31.76 -2.41 19.09
C PHE A 179 -33.26 -2.16 18.98
N PHE A 180 -33.83 -2.35 17.79
CA PHE A 180 -35.27 -2.55 17.70
C PHE A 180 -35.51 -3.93 18.31
N ASP A 181 -36.14 -3.96 19.48
CA ASP A 181 -36.69 -5.19 20.04
C ASP A 181 -37.64 -5.79 18.98
N ILE A 182 -37.29 -6.97 18.46
CA ILE A 182 -38.15 -7.80 17.61
C ILE A 182 -38.72 -8.92 18.47
#